data_AF-A0A521BMX1-F1
#
_entry.id   AF-A0A521BMX1-F1
#
_cell.length_a   1.000
_cell.length_b   1.000
_cell.length_c   1.000
_cell.angle_alpha   90.00
_cell.angle_beta   90.00
_cell.angle_gamma   90.00
#
_symmetry.space_group_name_H-M   'P 1'
#
loop_
_entity.id
_entity.type
_entity.pdbx_description
1 polymer ?
#
loop_
_entity_poly.entity_id
_entity_poly.type
_entity_poly.pdbx_seq_one_letter_code
_entity_poly.pdbx_strand_id
1 'polypeptide(L)'
;MNRMYEQDWDGALAVASKDDLSAVARAAIEFDWDSGDMRVLGRLMSKVGLDLATAVQVFLNGRPQDFNHMAKEDVPLRDSARFSMLECLYRKICCGFYLPNPEIGLASVRAEAQGWIDAQRRDRARGTQGRWVFDERKFEAISDNGLRTIVMTPQKDSRPAFLRMLMEPLWG
;
A
#
# COMPACT_ATOMS: atom_id res chain seq x y z
N MET A 1 8.04 10.79 41.20
CA MET A 1 6.86 10.55 40.34
C MET A 1 7.02 11.38 39.09
N ASN A 2 7.35 10.71 37.99
CA ASN A 2 7.83 11.29 36.75
C ASN A 2 6.73 12.04 36.00
N ARG A 3 6.98 13.33 35.72
CA ARG A 3 6.37 14.05 34.60
C ARG A 3 7.36 13.91 33.43
N MET A 4 7.12 12.95 32.56
CA MET A 4 7.98 12.66 31.40
C MET A 4 7.11 12.48 30.15
N TYR A 5 7.37 13.34 29.17
CA TYR A 5 7.17 13.19 27.73
C TYR A 5 5.76 13.23 27.14
N GLU A 6 5.28 14.45 26.88
CA GLU A 6 4.32 14.74 25.80
C GLU A 6 4.98 15.43 24.60
N GLN A 7 6.28 15.75 24.66
CA GLN A 7 7.00 16.54 23.64
C GLN A 7 7.99 15.75 22.76
N ASP A 8 8.18 14.44 22.97
CA ASP A 8 9.16 13.64 22.18
C ASP A 8 8.57 12.98 20.93
N TRP A 9 7.25 13.01 20.75
CA TRP A 9 6.61 12.33 19.61
C TRP A 9 6.71 13.10 18.30
N ASP A 10 6.95 14.42 18.35
CA ASP A 10 7.03 15.26 17.15
C ASP A 10 8.40 15.14 16.41
N GLY A 11 9.42 14.57 17.06
CA GLY A 11 10.77 14.42 16.49
C GLY A 11 11.02 13.10 15.75
N ALA A 12 10.20 12.06 15.96
CA ALA A 12 10.46 10.71 15.46
C ALA A 12 9.93 10.43 14.05
N LEU A 13 9.09 11.32 13.52
CA LEU A 13 8.60 11.28 12.16
C LEU A 13 8.99 12.59 11.50
N ALA A 14 10.24 12.68 11.02
CA ALA A 14 10.51 13.59 9.92
C ALA A 14 9.60 13.13 8.78
N VAL A 15 8.41 13.74 8.69
CA VAL A 15 7.46 13.54 7.61
C VAL A 15 8.20 13.99 6.37
N ALA A 16 8.74 13.01 5.64
CA ALA A 16 9.30 13.26 4.32
C ALA A 16 8.27 14.09 3.55
N SER A 17 8.70 15.20 2.96
CA SER A 17 7.78 16.04 2.19
C SER A 17 7.13 15.18 1.09
N LYS A 18 5.92 15.55 0.66
CA LYS A 18 5.23 14.85 -0.45
C LYS A 18 6.15 14.73 -1.68
N ASP A 19 6.97 15.75 -1.92
CA ASP A 19 7.96 15.79 -3.00
C ASP A 19 9.11 14.78 -2.79
N ASP A 20 9.60 14.61 -1.57
CA ASP A 20 10.63 13.61 -1.23
C ASP A 20 10.09 12.18 -1.41
N LEU A 21 8.84 11.93 -0.96
CA LEU A 21 8.18 10.62 -1.15
C LEU A 21 7.93 10.30 -2.63
N SER A 22 7.53 11.29 -3.43
CA SER A 22 7.38 11.09 -4.88
C SER A 22 8.71 10.77 -5.57
N ALA A 23 9.81 11.39 -5.14
CA ALA A 23 11.13 11.09 -5.67
C ALA A 23 11.58 9.67 -5.28
N VAL A 24 11.34 9.27 -4.03
CA VAL A 24 11.59 7.90 -3.54
C VAL A 24 10.76 6.87 -4.32
N ALA A 25 9.48 7.13 -4.55
CA ALA A 25 8.60 6.24 -5.30
C ALA A 25 9.11 6.02 -6.73
N ARG A 26 9.44 7.10 -7.43
CA ARG A 26 10.01 7.02 -8.77
C ARG A 26 11.32 6.24 -8.80
N ALA A 27 12.24 6.54 -7.88
CA ALA A 27 13.52 5.83 -7.78
C ALA A 27 13.34 4.33 -7.49
N ALA A 28 12.31 3.95 -6.74
CA ALA A 28 12.01 2.54 -6.48
C ALA A 28 11.42 1.84 -7.72
N ILE A 29 10.52 2.50 -8.45
CA ILE A 29 9.91 1.96 -9.68
C ILE A 29 10.96 1.78 -10.79
N GLU A 30 11.84 2.77 -10.94
CA GLU A 30 12.92 2.79 -11.95
C GLU A 30 14.15 1.97 -11.52
N PHE A 31 14.11 1.31 -10.36
CA PHE A 31 15.24 0.54 -9.85
C PHE A 31 15.61 -0.59 -10.82
N ASP A 32 16.89 -0.67 -11.17
CA ASP A 32 17.44 -1.76 -11.99
C ASP A 32 17.54 -3.04 -11.16
N TRP A 33 16.61 -3.96 -11.41
CA TRP A 33 16.56 -5.26 -10.75
C TRP A 33 17.68 -6.22 -11.14
N ASP A 34 18.35 -6.01 -12.28
CA ASP A 34 19.39 -6.89 -12.82
C ASP A 34 20.79 -6.51 -12.33
N SER A 35 21.08 -5.21 -12.15
CA SER A 35 22.41 -4.74 -11.70
C SER A 35 22.43 -3.93 -10.40
N GLY A 36 21.28 -3.48 -9.91
CA GLY A 36 21.19 -2.60 -8.74
C GLY A 36 21.48 -3.30 -7.41
N ASP A 37 22.01 -2.53 -6.45
CA ASP A 37 22.20 -3.00 -5.07
C ASP A 37 20.84 -3.12 -4.36
N MET A 38 20.41 -4.35 -4.06
CA MET A 38 19.15 -4.64 -3.36
C MET A 38 19.05 -3.94 -1.99
N ARG A 39 20.17 -3.58 -1.36
CA ARG A 39 20.16 -2.80 -0.10
C ARG A 39 19.63 -1.39 -0.33
N VAL A 40 19.88 -0.80 -1.49
CA VAL A 40 19.34 0.51 -1.88
C VAL A 40 17.82 0.42 -2.02
N LEU A 41 17.33 -0.55 -2.78
CA LEU A 41 15.88 -0.78 -2.93
C LEU A 41 15.21 -1.06 -1.59
N GLY A 42 15.84 -1.87 -0.73
CA GLY A 42 15.35 -2.12 0.62
C GLY A 42 15.21 -0.87 1.48
N ARG A 43 16.12 0.11 1.34
CA ARG A 43 16.01 1.41 2.02
C ARG A 43 14.88 2.27 1.46
N LEU A 44 14.74 2.35 0.13
CA LEU A 44 13.65 3.08 -0.53
C LEU A 44 12.29 2.53 -0.08
N MET A 45 12.12 1.21 -0.16
CA MET A 45 10.89 0.50 0.17
C MET A 45 10.61 0.40 1.68
N SER A 46 11.45 0.96 2.53
CA SER A 46 11.23 1.04 3.99
C SER A 46 10.80 2.42 4.46
N LYS A 47 10.67 3.40 3.56
CA LYS A 47 10.17 4.74 3.89
C LYS A 47 8.68 4.68 4.25
N VAL A 48 8.34 5.27 5.38
CA VAL A 48 6.94 5.44 5.83
C VAL A 48 6.24 6.44 4.91
N GLY A 49 5.00 6.15 4.54
CA GLY A 49 4.20 7.00 3.65
C GLY A 49 4.31 6.66 2.16
N LEU A 50 5.16 5.71 1.78
CA LEU A 50 5.13 5.16 0.43
C LEU A 50 3.81 4.41 0.19
N ASP A 51 3.20 4.62 -0.98
CA ASP A 51 1.87 4.10 -1.27
C ASP A 51 1.87 2.64 -1.76
N LEU A 52 0.71 2.00 -1.66
CA LEU A 52 0.53 0.61 -2.06
C LEU A 52 0.70 0.40 -3.57
N ALA A 53 0.30 1.34 -4.41
CA ALA A 53 0.42 1.18 -5.86
C ALA A 53 1.89 1.12 -6.27
N THR A 54 2.73 1.99 -5.71
CA THR A 54 4.19 1.95 -5.86
C THR A 54 4.75 0.60 -5.42
N ALA A 55 4.38 0.11 -4.24
CA ALA A 55 4.91 -1.18 -3.75
C ALA A 55 4.53 -2.37 -4.64
N VAL A 56 3.30 -2.40 -5.14
CA VAL A 56 2.84 -3.44 -6.08
C VAL A 56 3.60 -3.34 -7.39
N GLN A 57 3.77 -2.14 -7.95
CA GLN A 57 4.52 -1.96 -9.19
C GLN A 57 5.97 -2.44 -9.04
N VAL A 58 6.64 -2.05 -7.94
CA VAL A 58 8.02 -2.48 -7.66
C VAL A 58 8.09 -4.00 -7.52
N PHE A 59 7.15 -4.63 -6.82
CA PHE A 59 7.07 -6.08 -6.71
C PHE A 59 6.96 -6.75 -8.09
N LEU A 60 6.07 -6.25 -8.96
CA LEU A 60 5.88 -6.81 -10.30
C LEU A 60 7.08 -6.58 -11.22
N ASN A 61 7.76 -5.43 -11.11
CA ASN A 61 9.01 -5.14 -11.83
C ASN A 61 10.12 -6.13 -11.48
N GLY A 62 10.10 -6.70 -10.26
CA GLY A 62 11.05 -7.73 -9.82
C GLY A 62 10.82 -9.12 -10.41
N ARG A 63 9.88 -9.28 -11.35
CA ARG A 63 9.56 -10.53 -12.06
C ARG A 63 9.24 -11.70 -11.13
N PRO A 64 8.22 -11.58 -10.25
CA PRO A 64 7.87 -12.64 -9.30
C PRO A 64 7.52 -13.97 -9.97
N GLN A 65 7.01 -13.95 -11.21
CA GLN A 65 6.72 -15.14 -12.00
C GLN A 65 7.93 -16.07 -12.19
N ASP A 66 9.15 -15.55 -12.18
CA ASP A 66 10.37 -16.33 -12.38
C ASP A 66 10.63 -17.30 -11.20
N PHE A 67 10.08 -17.00 -10.03
CA PHE A 67 10.33 -17.75 -8.78
C PHE A 67 9.08 -18.26 -8.08
N ASN A 68 7.88 -17.84 -8.51
CA ASN A 68 6.63 -18.05 -7.78
C ASN A 68 6.30 -19.53 -7.50
N HIS A 69 6.77 -20.44 -8.36
CA HIS A 69 6.56 -21.89 -8.23
C HIS A 69 7.86 -22.66 -7.91
N MET A 70 8.96 -21.94 -7.68
CA MET A 70 10.25 -22.54 -7.38
C MET A 70 10.37 -22.81 -5.87
N ALA A 71 10.92 -23.98 -5.52
CA ALA A 71 11.33 -24.22 -4.13
C ALA A 71 12.44 -23.24 -3.76
N LYS A 72 12.55 -22.89 -2.47
CA LYS A 72 13.51 -21.84 -2.06
C LYS A 72 14.96 -22.31 -2.27
N GLU A 73 15.16 -23.61 -2.15
CA GLU A 73 16.43 -24.31 -2.27
C GLU A 73 16.92 -24.36 -3.72
N ASP A 74 15.99 -24.24 -4.68
CA ASP A 74 16.28 -24.27 -6.12
C ASP A 74 16.60 -22.89 -6.70
N VAL A 75 16.46 -21.82 -5.90
CA VAL A 75 16.75 -20.45 -6.34
C VAL A 75 18.26 -20.29 -6.58
N PRO A 76 18.69 -19.91 -7.80
CA PRO A 76 20.11 -19.69 -8.08
C PRO A 76 20.72 -18.67 -7.12
N LEU A 77 21.97 -18.89 -6.69
CA LEU A 77 22.63 -18.01 -5.73
C LEU A 77 22.67 -16.54 -6.19
N ARG A 78 22.84 -16.31 -7.51
CA ARG A 78 22.81 -14.97 -8.12
C ARG A 78 21.47 -14.25 -7.96
N ASP A 79 20.37 -15.00 -7.85
CA ASP A 79 19.01 -14.49 -7.76
C ASP A 79 18.49 -14.44 -6.30
N SER A 80 19.27 -14.97 -5.34
CA SER A 80 18.88 -15.06 -3.93
C SER A 80 18.51 -13.71 -3.29
N ALA A 81 19.23 -12.64 -3.65
CA ALA A 81 18.97 -11.30 -3.15
C ALA A 81 17.64 -10.72 -3.70
N ARG A 82 17.39 -10.90 -5.01
CA ARG A 82 16.12 -10.54 -5.66
C ARG A 82 14.96 -11.30 -5.03
N PHE A 83 15.09 -12.62 -4.91
CA PHE A 83 14.08 -13.48 -4.29
C PHE A 83 13.74 -13.03 -2.86
N SER A 84 14.76 -12.74 -2.06
CA SER A 84 14.58 -12.25 -0.69
C SER A 84 13.91 -10.87 -0.63
N MET A 85 14.17 -10.00 -1.61
CA MET A 85 13.50 -8.71 -1.72
C MET A 85 12.01 -8.88 -2.06
N LEU A 86 11.68 -9.76 -3.00
CA LEU A 86 10.29 -10.09 -3.35
C LEU A 86 9.51 -10.63 -2.14
N GLU A 87 10.11 -11.54 -1.36
CA GLU A 87 9.56 -12.01 -0.08
C GLU A 87 9.26 -10.88 0.90
N CYS A 88 10.20 -9.93 1.02
CA CYS A 88 10.06 -8.78 1.91
C CYS A 88 8.92 -7.86 1.45
N LEU A 89 8.89 -7.52 0.17
CA LEU A 89 7.85 -6.68 -0.45
C LEU A 89 6.47 -7.32 -0.30
N TYR A 90 6.34 -8.59 -0.66
CA TYR A 90 5.09 -9.34 -0.52
C TYR A 90 4.57 -9.28 0.91
N ARG A 91 5.43 -9.56 1.91
CA ARG A 91 5.01 -9.53 3.31
C ARG A 91 4.54 -8.13 3.75
N LYS A 92 5.26 -7.08 3.34
CA LYS A 92 4.88 -5.69 3.62
C LYS A 92 3.56 -5.28 2.97
N ILE A 93 3.33 -5.70 1.72
CA ILE A 93 2.05 -5.51 1.01
C ILE A 93 0.92 -6.21 1.78
N CYS A 94 1.09 -7.49 2.12
CA CYS A 94 0.04 -8.27 2.77
C CYS A 94 -0.28 -7.81 4.20
N CYS A 95 0.71 -7.30 4.95
CA CYS A 95 0.49 -6.80 6.31
C CYS A 95 0.01 -5.35 6.36
N GLY A 96 -0.20 -4.69 5.21
CA GLY A 96 -0.73 -3.32 5.15
C GLY A 96 0.28 -2.25 5.54
N PHE A 97 1.59 -2.52 5.37
CA PHE A 97 2.63 -1.50 5.58
C PHE A 97 2.45 -0.33 4.60
N TYR A 98 2.02 -0.63 3.37
CA TYR A 98 1.70 0.38 2.35
C TYR A 98 0.19 0.59 2.30
N LEU A 99 -0.24 1.84 2.37
CA LEU A 99 -1.64 2.23 2.24
C LEU A 99 -1.93 2.75 0.83
N PRO A 100 -3.14 2.54 0.29
CA PRO A 100 -3.54 3.17 -0.96
C PRO A 100 -3.46 4.70 -0.84
N ASN A 101 -2.93 5.36 -1.88
CA ASN A 101 -2.94 6.82 -1.91
C ASN A 101 -4.41 7.30 -2.02
N PRO A 102 -4.88 8.21 -1.14
CA PRO A 102 -6.27 8.63 -1.12
C PRO A 102 -6.71 9.43 -2.36
N GLU A 103 -5.79 9.96 -3.16
CA GLU A 103 -6.08 10.77 -4.36
C GLU A 103 -6.17 9.92 -5.64
N ILE A 104 -5.47 8.79 -5.71
CA ILE A 104 -5.32 7.97 -6.93
C ILE A 104 -5.66 6.49 -6.72
N GLY A 105 -5.70 6.01 -5.47
CA GLY A 105 -5.94 4.62 -5.15
C GLY A 105 -4.91 3.68 -5.77
N LEU A 106 -5.36 2.71 -6.57
CA LEU A 106 -4.53 1.77 -7.32
C LEU A 106 -4.50 2.03 -8.83
N ALA A 107 -5.02 3.17 -9.31
CA ALA A 107 -5.24 3.43 -10.72
C ALA A 107 -4.00 3.16 -11.60
N SER A 108 -2.82 3.54 -11.12
CA SER A 108 -1.56 3.45 -11.85
C SER A 108 -1.04 2.02 -12.04
N VAL A 109 -1.51 1.04 -11.26
CA VAL A 109 -1.02 -0.35 -11.29
C VAL A 109 -2.14 -1.37 -11.41
N ARG A 110 -3.40 -0.94 -11.62
CA ARG A 110 -4.53 -1.85 -11.57
C ARG A 110 -4.43 -2.96 -12.62
N ALA A 111 -4.10 -2.61 -13.86
CA ALA A 111 -4.09 -3.57 -14.94
C ALA A 111 -3.06 -4.69 -14.67
N GLU A 112 -1.88 -4.31 -14.21
CA GLU A 112 -0.76 -5.18 -13.87
C GLU A 112 -1.10 -6.05 -12.64
N ALA A 113 -1.66 -5.44 -11.60
CA ALA A 113 -2.11 -6.16 -10.41
C ALA A 113 -3.22 -7.18 -10.76
N GLN A 114 -4.16 -6.80 -11.62
CA GLN A 114 -5.22 -7.70 -12.09
C GLN A 114 -4.65 -8.84 -12.93
N GLY A 115 -3.68 -8.57 -13.80
CA GLY A 115 -2.99 -9.61 -14.57
C GLY A 115 -2.31 -10.65 -13.67
N TRP A 116 -1.71 -10.20 -12.57
CA TRP A 116 -1.11 -11.08 -11.56
C TRP A 116 -2.17 -11.89 -10.79
N ILE A 117 -3.27 -11.27 -10.36
CA ILE A 117 -4.40 -11.96 -9.71
C ILE A 117 -5.01 -13.00 -10.65
N ASP A 118 -5.16 -12.68 -11.94
CA ASP A 118 -5.69 -13.61 -12.93
C ASP A 118 -4.76 -14.81 -13.15
N ALA A 119 -3.44 -14.61 -13.06
CA ALA A 119 -2.49 -15.72 -13.06
C ALA A 119 -2.71 -16.65 -11.85
N GLN A 120 -2.91 -16.08 -10.66
CA GLN A 120 -3.21 -16.85 -9.45
C GLN A 120 -4.55 -17.59 -9.55
N ARG A 121 -5.58 -16.98 -10.17
CA ARG A 121 -6.86 -17.66 -10.45
C ARG A 121 -6.65 -18.86 -11.38
N ARG A 122 -5.82 -18.72 -12.43
CA ARG A 122 -5.48 -19.83 -13.34
C ARG A 122 -4.73 -20.95 -12.65
N ASP A 123 -3.79 -20.63 -11.76
CA ASP A 123 -3.09 -21.63 -10.95
C ASP A 123 -4.07 -22.42 -10.09
N ARG A 124 -4.95 -21.70 -9.37
CA ARG A 124 -6.00 -22.33 -8.54
C ARG A 124 -6.90 -23.26 -9.36
N ALA A 125 -7.28 -22.85 -10.57
CA ALA A 125 -8.08 -23.68 -11.47
C ALA A 125 -7.35 -24.95 -11.94
N ARG A 126 -6.01 -24.94 -11.95
CA ARG A 126 -5.16 -26.09 -12.25
C ARG A 126 -4.82 -26.93 -11.02
N GLY A 127 -5.31 -26.55 -9.84
CA GLY A 127 -4.99 -27.21 -8.57
C GLY A 127 -3.58 -26.88 -8.05
N THR A 128 -2.93 -25.85 -8.60
CA THR A 128 -1.63 -25.35 -8.12
C THR A 128 -1.81 -24.02 -7.40
N GLN A 129 -0.80 -23.63 -6.63
CA GLN A 129 -0.76 -22.31 -6.00
C GLN A 129 0.68 -21.80 -5.98
N GLY A 130 0.86 -20.55 -6.37
CA GLY A 130 2.13 -19.85 -6.24
C GLY A 130 2.44 -19.44 -4.81
N ARG A 131 3.71 -19.08 -4.57
CA ARG A 131 4.21 -18.59 -3.29
C ARG A 131 3.59 -17.27 -2.87
N TRP A 132 3.48 -16.32 -3.81
CA TRP A 132 3.00 -14.97 -3.52
C TRP A 132 1.58 -14.80 -4.05
N VAL A 133 0.60 -14.85 -3.14
CA VAL A 133 -0.82 -14.76 -3.47
C VAL A 133 -1.40 -13.47 -2.91
N PHE A 134 -1.92 -12.60 -3.78
CA PHE A 134 -2.60 -11.39 -3.33
C PHE A 134 -4.02 -11.71 -2.89
N ASP A 135 -4.48 -10.97 -1.88
CA ASP A 135 -5.87 -11.02 -1.45
C ASP A 135 -6.71 -10.21 -2.43
N GLU A 136 -7.30 -10.93 -3.38
CA GLU A 136 -8.18 -10.43 -4.44
C GLU A 136 -9.26 -9.49 -3.88
N ARG A 137 -9.89 -9.84 -2.76
CA ARG A 137 -10.96 -9.03 -2.17
C ARG A 137 -10.45 -7.69 -1.65
N LYS A 138 -9.24 -7.67 -1.07
CA LYS A 138 -8.61 -6.41 -0.64
C LYS A 138 -8.32 -5.50 -1.82
N PHE A 139 -7.80 -6.04 -2.92
CA PHE A 139 -7.50 -5.28 -4.12
C PHE A 139 -8.76 -4.76 -4.84
N GLU A 140 -9.84 -5.55 -4.85
CA GLU A 140 -11.14 -5.13 -5.40
C GLU A 140 -11.80 -4.04 -4.55
N ALA A 141 -11.62 -4.06 -3.23
CA ALA A 141 -12.19 -3.05 -2.34
C ALA A 141 -11.51 -1.67 -2.45
N ILE A 142 -10.27 -1.61 -2.95
CA ILE A 142 -9.54 -0.36 -3.12
C ILE A 142 -9.99 0.32 -4.41
N SER A 143 -10.39 1.60 -4.30
CA SER A 143 -10.83 2.42 -5.44
C SER A 143 -9.70 2.73 -6.41
N ASP A 144 -10.06 2.99 -7.68
CA ASP A 144 -9.17 3.57 -8.72
C ASP A 144 -9.30 5.06 -8.88
N ASN A 145 -10.17 5.65 -8.09
CA ASN A 145 -10.33 7.08 -8.03
C ASN A 145 -9.97 7.51 -6.63
N GLY A 146 -9.44 8.72 -6.50
CA GLY A 146 -9.35 9.37 -5.21
C GLY A 146 -10.68 9.40 -4.50
N LEU A 147 -10.65 9.66 -3.19
CA LEU A 147 -11.83 9.83 -2.35
C LEU A 147 -12.87 10.62 -3.12
N ARG A 148 -13.97 9.95 -3.51
CA ARG A 148 -15.13 10.67 -4.02
C ARG A 148 -15.60 11.52 -2.85
N THR A 149 -15.52 12.84 -2.99
CA THR A 149 -16.17 13.74 -2.04
C THR A 149 -17.63 13.31 -1.97
N ILE A 150 -18.00 12.64 -0.89
CA ILE A 150 -19.40 12.44 -0.57
C ILE A 150 -19.88 13.82 -0.21
N VAL A 151 -20.39 14.56 -1.19
CA VAL A 151 -21.17 15.76 -0.93
C VAL A 151 -22.41 15.26 -0.20
N MET A 152 -22.32 15.19 1.12
CA MET A 152 -23.51 15.05 1.95
C MET A 152 -24.34 16.28 1.64
N THR A 153 -25.43 16.10 0.89
CA THR A 153 -26.45 17.13 0.78
C THR A 153 -26.83 17.47 2.21
N PRO A 154 -26.74 18.73 2.66
CA PRO A 154 -27.06 19.08 4.04
C PRO A 154 -28.46 18.56 4.31
N GLN A 155 -28.55 17.55 5.16
CA GLN A 155 -29.82 16.93 5.50
C GLN A 155 -30.63 18.04 6.17
N LYS A 156 -31.68 18.51 5.48
CA LYS A 156 -32.59 19.52 6.02
C LYS A 156 -33.15 18.92 7.31
N ASP A 157 -32.68 19.46 8.42
CA ASP A 157 -33.03 18.98 9.75
C ASP A 157 -34.56 19.01 9.87
N SER A 158 -35.15 17.81 9.84
CA SER A 158 -36.60 17.61 9.75
C SER A 158 -37.25 17.62 11.14
N ARG A 159 -36.50 18.04 12.17
CA ARG A 159 -37.00 18.10 13.54
C ARG A 159 -38.06 19.18 13.65
N PRO A 160 -39.24 18.88 14.23
CA PRO A 160 -40.25 19.88 14.53
C PRO A 160 -39.66 20.99 15.40
N ALA A 161 -40.03 22.26 15.13
CA ALA A 161 -39.49 23.45 15.79
C ALA A 161 -39.54 23.38 17.33
N PHE A 162 -40.52 22.67 17.91
CA PHE A 162 -40.66 22.55 19.37
C PHE A 162 -39.50 21.80 20.04
N LEU A 163 -38.86 20.84 19.37
CA LEU A 163 -37.72 20.10 19.92
C LEU A 163 -36.42 20.90 19.89
N ARG A 164 -36.31 21.90 19.01
CA ARG A 164 -35.17 22.82 18.98
C ARG A 164 -35.23 23.82 20.14
N MET A 165 -36.42 24.34 20.45
CA MET A 165 -36.63 25.26 21.57
C MET A 165 -36.33 24.67 22.95
N LEU A 166 -36.51 23.36 23.13
CA LEU A 166 -36.23 22.66 24.41
C LEU A 166 -34.74 22.47 24.70
N MET A 167 -33.87 22.65 23.71
CA MET A 167 -32.42 22.40 23.80
C MET A 167 -31.58 23.66 23.58
N GLU A 168 -32.22 24.83 23.41
CA GLU A 168 -31.50 26.11 23.44
C GLU A 168 -31.26 26.51 24.90
N PRO A 169 -30.00 26.79 25.30
CA PRO A 169 -29.70 27.15 26.68
C PRO A 169 -30.35 28.50 27.01
N LEU A 170 -31.24 28.51 28.00
CA LEU A 170 -31.80 29.72 28.62
C LEU A 170 -30.77 30.38 29.55
N TRP A 171 -29.66 30.83 28.98
CA TRP A 171 -28.75 31.76 29.65
C TRP A 171 -28.42 32.87 28.66
N GLY A 172 -29.17 33.97 28.78
CA GLY A 172 -28.70 35.29 28.36
C GLY A 172 -27.80 35.89 29.42
#